data_AF-A0AAV0N7F6-F1
#
_entry.id   AF-A0AAV0N7F6-F1
#
_cell.length_a   1.000
_cell.length_b   1.000
_cell.length_c   1.000
_cell.angle_alpha   90.00
_cell.angle_beta   90.00
_cell.angle_gamma   90.00
#
_symmetry.space_group_name_H-M   'P 1'
#
loop_
_entity.id
_entity.type
_entity.pdbx_description
1 polymer ?
#
loop_
_entity_poly.entity_id
_entity_poly.type
_entity_poly.pdbx_seq_one_letter_code
_entity_poly.pdbx_strand_id
1 'polypeptide(L)'
;MAAAAGSTSRGGRRREEMGVMSFVIFWWVYAATTANGLLSPKGVNFEVQALMGIKASLHDPHGVLDNWDGDAVDPCSWTMVTCSSESLVIGLGTPSQDLSGTLSPSIANLTNLQIVLLQNNNITGPIPAEIGKLSKLHTLDLSNNLFTGSVPSSLGHLRSLQYMRLNNNSLSGKVPMSIGNMTKLVFLDLSYNNLSGPIPTFPAKTFSIVGNPLICPTGSEPECFGTTLMPMSMDLNNTEHPPSQRPKSHKIAVAFGSSVGAISLIIMVFGMFLWWRQRLNPPMFFDVDDRLHEEVSLGNLKLFQFRELQIATGNFSNKNILGKGGFGHVYKGTLHDGTIVAVKRLKDGSTVGGEIQFQTEVEMISLAVHRNLLRLYGCCITPSERLLVYPYMSNGSVASRLKGKTDMQLALTIPNSQIF
;
A
#
# COMPACT_ATOMS: atom_id res chain seq x y z
N MET A 1 -25.16 -85.36 6.79
CA MET A 1 -26.10 -85.42 5.65
C MET A 1 -27.40 -84.74 6.07
N ALA A 2 -27.93 -83.87 5.21
CA ALA A 2 -29.13 -83.00 5.32
C ALA A 2 -29.05 -81.90 6.40
N ALA A 3 -28.77 -80.61 6.13
CA ALA A 3 -29.38 -79.60 5.24
C ALA A 3 -30.86 -79.32 5.61
N ALA A 4 -31.37 -78.10 5.79
CA ALA A 4 -30.86 -76.74 5.63
C ALA A 4 -31.86 -75.74 6.29
N ALA A 5 -31.34 -74.52 6.54
CA ALA A 5 -31.96 -73.20 6.36
C ALA A 5 -33.34 -72.83 6.96
N GLY A 6 -33.40 -71.64 7.56
CA GLY A 6 -34.66 -70.89 7.70
C GLY A 6 -34.56 -69.68 8.62
N SER A 7 -34.56 -68.49 8.03
CA SER A 7 -34.50 -67.16 8.63
C SER A 7 -35.79 -66.75 9.37
N THR A 8 -35.67 -65.83 10.34
CA THR A 8 -36.32 -64.48 10.42
C THR A 8 -36.67 -64.00 11.85
N SER A 9 -36.11 -62.82 12.17
CA SER A 9 -36.78 -61.61 12.68
C SER A 9 -37.53 -61.55 14.03
N ARG A 10 -37.08 -60.55 14.82
CA ARG A 10 -37.81 -59.58 15.67
C ARG A 10 -38.22 -59.94 17.12
N GLY A 11 -37.52 -59.27 18.04
CA GLY A 11 -38.16 -58.34 18.98
C GLY A 11 -38.02 -58.66 20.46
N GLY A 12 -37.15 -57.95 21.20
CA GLY A 12 -37.05 -58.13 22.66
C GLY A 12 -36.05 -57.26 23.43
N ARG A 13 -36.16 -55.92 23.33
CA ARG A 13 -36.04 -54.91 24.42
C ARG A 13 -35.09 -55.15 25.63
N ARG A 14 -34.10 -54.26 25.80
CA ARG A 14 -33.60 -53.60 27.06
C ARG A 14 -32.37 -52.74 26.67
N ARG A 15 -32.40 -51.40 26.56
CA ARG A 15 -32.61 -50.31 27.53
C ARG A 15 -31.71 -50.41 28.76
N GLU A 16 -30.54 -49.76 28.68
CA GLU A 16 -29.79 -49.04 29.72
C GLU A 16 -28.31 -48.97 29.29
N GLU A 17 -27.85 -47.87 28.68
CA GLU A 17 -26.43 -47.39 28.64
C GLU A 17 -26.35 -46.09 27.79
N MET A 18 -27.09 -45.04 28.17
CA MET A 18 -26.89 -43.70 27.61
C MET A 18 -26.99 -42.68 28.74
N GLY A 19 -25.88 -42.45 29.44
CA GLY A 19 -25.85 -41.49 30.55
C GLY A 19 -24.49 -40.92 30.93
N VAL A 20 -23.36 -41.54 30.54
CA VAL A 20 -22.05 -41.14 31.09
C VAL A 20 -21.04 -40.66 30.03
N MET A 21 -21.25 -40.95 28.75
CA MET A 21 -20.33 -40.52 27.68
C MET A 21 -20.53 -39.08 27.18
N SER A 22 -21.64 -38.42 27.54
CA SER A 22 -21.95 -37.08 26.98
C SER A 22 -21.37 -35.92 27.80
N PHE A 23 -21.05 -36.12 29.08
CA PHE A 23 -20.52 -35.05 29.94
C PHE A 23 -19.01 -34.79 29.77
N VAL A 24 -18.23 -35.80 29.37
CA VAL A 24 -16.78 -35.63 29.16
C VAL A 24 -16.48 -34.86 27.85
N ILE A 25 -17.32 -35.03 26.83
CA ILE A 25 -17.18 -34.34 25.54
C ILE A 25 -17.57 -32.86 25.67
N PHE A 26 -18.54 -32.52 26.54
CA PHE A 26 -18.95 -31.13 26.75
C PHE A 26 -17.93 -30.28 27.53
N TRP A 27 -17.12 -30.89 28.40
CA TRP A 27 -16.02 -30.18 29.07
C TRP A 27 -14.82 -29.93 28.16
N TRP A 28 -14.61 -30.76 27.14
CA TRP A 28 -13.57 -30.54 26.13
C TRP A 28 -13.94 -29.47 25.10
N VAL A 29 -15.24 -29.30 24.83
CA VAL A 29 -15.72 -28.26 23.90
C VAL A 29 -15.83 -26.88 24.57
N TYR A 30 -16.05 -26.80 25.88
CA TYR A 30 -16.07 -25.52 26.62
C TYR A 30 -14.68 -24.96 26.96
N ALA A 31 -13.62 -25.78 26.89
CA ALA A 31 -12.25 -25.32 27.13
C ALA A 31 -11.57 -24.69 25.89
N ALA A 32 -12.21 -24.73 24.72
CA ALA A 32 -11.60 -24.35 23.44
C ALA A 32 -12.05 -22.98 22.89
N THR A 33 -12.67 -22.12 23.70
CA THR A 33 -13.02 -20.74 23.31
C THR A 33 -12.20 -19.67 24.06
N THR A 34 -11.04 -20.06 24.59
CA THR A 34 -10.06 -19.07 25.05
C THR A 34 -9.15 -18.70 23.89
N ALA A 35 -8.92 -17.40 23.71
CA ALA A 35 -7.96 -16.86 22.74
C ALA A 35 -6.61 -17.58 22.95
N ASN A 36 -6.25 -18.44 22.00
CA ASN A 36 -5.02 -19.23 22.06
C ASN A 36 -3.82 -18.33 21.71
N GLY A 37 -3.41 -17.50 22.66
CA GLY A 37 -2.04 -17.01 22.69
C GLY A 37 -1.15 -18.21 23.00
N LEU A 38 -0.50 -18.79 21.98
CA LEU A 38 0.55 -19.77 22.20
C LEU A 38 1.64 -19.10 23.04
N LEU A 39 1.93 -19.68 24.21
CA LEU A 39 2.93 -19.15 25.12
C LEU A 39 4.31 -19.74 24.78
N SER A 40 5.31 -18.87 24.80
CA SER A 40 6.73 -19.21 24.84
C SER A 40 7.05 -20.11 26.04
N PRO A 41 8.16 -20.88 26.02
CA PRO A 41 8.62 -21.65 27.19
C PRO A 41 8.73 -20.84 28.49
N LYS A 42 8.82 -19.50 28.40
CA LYS A 42 8.81 -18.57 29.54
C LYS A 42 7.41 -18.14 30.02
N GLY A 43 6.33 -18.64 29.41
CA GLY A 43 4.95 -18.24 29.71
C GLY A 43 4.50 -16.92 29.08
N VAL A 44 5.23 -16.40 28.10
CA VAL A 44 4.96 -15.11 27.43
C VAL A 44 4.43 -15.32 26.02
N ASN A 45 3.48 -14.53 25.55
CA ASN A 45 2.93 -14.62 24.19
C ASN A 45 4.04 -14.51 23.12
N PHE A 46 4.04 -15.41 22.13
CA PHE A 46 5.03 -15.37 21.03
C PHE A 46 4.95 -14.09 20.18
N GLU A 47 3.76 -13.48 20.05
CA GLU A 47 3.58 -12.20 19.35
C GLU A 47 4.27 -11.07 20.11
N VAL A 48 4.15 -11.03 21.44
CA VAL A 48 4.87 -10.09 22.31
C VAL A 48 6.38 -10.25 22.12
N GLN A 49 6.91 -11.48 22.15
CA GLN A 49 8.34 -11.71 21.93
C GLN A 49 8.81 -11.28 20.53
N ALA A 50 7.99 -11.52 19.51
CA ALA A 50 8.26 -11.09 18.13
C ALA A 50 8.34 -9.57 18.01
N LEU A 51 7.36 -8.87 18.60
CA LEU A 51 7.28 -7.41 18.66
C LEU A 51 8.44 -6.80 19.45
N MET A 52 8.80 -7.37 20.60
CA MET A 52 9.98 -6.92 21.35
C MET A 52 11.27 -7.09 20.54
N GLY A 53 11.38 -8.16 19.74
CA GLY A 53 12.47 -8.33 18.79
C GLY A 53 12.49 -7.28 17.67
N ILE A 54 11.34 -6.73 17.29
CA ILE A 54 11.25 -5.60 16.34
C ILE A 54 11.66 -4.30 17.04
N LYS A 55 11.10 -4.02 18.23
CA LYS A 55 11.42 -2.83 19.04
C LYS A 55 12.92 -2.73 19.32
N ALA A 56 13.58 -3.84 19.64
CA ALA A 56 15.03 -3.87 19.89
C ALA A 56 15.89 -3.49 18.67
N SER A 57 15.38 -3.69 17.45
CA SER A 57 16.08 -3.37 16.20
C SER A 57 15.77 -1.98 15.65
N LEU A 58 14.77 -1.31 16.23
CA LEU A 58 14.35 0.04 15.85
C LEU A 58 14.87 1.08 16.84
N HIS A 59 15.22 2.24 16.31
CA HIS A 59 15.51 3.43 17.09
C HIS A 59 14.36 4.42 16.92
N ASP A 60 13.76 4.80 18.05
CA ASP A 60 12.55 5.60 18.14
C ASP A 60 12.82 6.92 18.86
N PRO A 61 12.96 8.04 18.12
CA PRO A 61 13.28 9.32 18.71
C PRO A 61 12.09 9.97 19.45
N HIS A 62 10.86 9.54 19.18
CA HIS A 62 9.64 10.19 19.68
C HIS A 62 8.90 9.36 20.75
N GLY A 63 9.44 8.20 21.12
CA GLY A 63 8.85 7.32 22.13
C GLY A 63 7.49 6.73 21.71
N VAL A 64 7.27 6.56 20.41
CA VAL A 64 6.04 5.94 19.87
C VAL A 64 5.89 4.52 20.39
N LEU A 65 6.99 3.78 20.56
CA LEU A 65 7.06 2.40 21.04
C LEU A 65 7.13 2.29 22.58
N ASP A 66 6.99 3.37 23.32
CA ASP A 66 7.18 3.39 24.78
C ASP A 66 6.20 2.49 25.52
N ASN A 67 4.96 2.37 25.04
CA ASN A 67 3.93 1.53 25.67
C ASN A 67 4.06 0.03 25.34
N TRP A 68 5.11 -0.38 24.61
CA TRP A 68 5.39 -1.80 24.34
C TRP A 68 6.16 -2.41 25.50
N ASP A 69 5.58 -3.44 26.10
CA ASP A 69 6.08 -4.09 27.32
C ASP A 69 6.36 -5.59 27.08
N GLY A 70 7.59 -6.01 27.36
CA GLY A 70 8.00 -7.41 27.16
C GLY A 70 7.32 -8.41 28.09
N ASP A 71 6.73 -7.93 29.20
CA ASP A 71 6.05 -8.73 30.20
C ASP A 71 4.51 -8.73 30.04
N ALA A 72 3.99 -8.04 29.00
CA ALA A 72 2.56 -7.98 28.75
C ALA A 72 1.97 -9.33 28.33
N VAL A 73 0.71 -9.55 28.72
CA VAL A 73 -0.06 -10.75 28.33
C VAL A 73 -0.53 -10.64 26.88
N ASP A 74 -0.94 -9.44 26.45
CA ASP A 74 -1.35 -9.15 25.08
C ASP A 74 -0.73 -7.83 24.57
N PRO A 75 -0.46 -7.73 23.25
CA PRO A 75 0.08 -6.52 22.64
C PRO A 75 -0.99 -5.61 22.02
N CYS A 76 -2.28 -5.92 22.18
CA CYS A 76 -3.34 -5.30 21.35
C CYS A 76 -3.68 -3.86 21.73
N SER A 77 -3.23 -3.41 22.90
CA SER A 77 -3.32 -2.02 23.35
C SER A 77 -2.12 -1.17 22.92
N TRP A 78 -1.11 -1.77 22.27
CA TRP A 78 0.12 -1.09 21.92
C TRP A 78 -0.06 -0.16 20.74
N THR A 79 0.70 0.94 20.76
CA THR A 79 0.80 1.80 19.58
C THR A 79 1.31 1.01 18.40
N MET A 80 0.83 1.34 17.19
CA MET A 80 1.24 0.70 15.94
C MET A 80 0.88 -0.79 15.82
N VAL A 81 0.20 -1.39 16.80
CA VAL A 81 -0.28 -2.78 16.73
C VAL A 81 -1.78 -2.77 16.51
N THR A 82 -2.23 -3.53 15.51
CA THR A 82 -3.66 -3.75 15.25
C THR A 82 -3.96 -5.22 15.45
N CYS A 83 -4.97 -5.52 16.25
CA CYS A 83 -5.43 -6.89 16.50
C CYS A 83 -6.79 -7.19 15.86
N SER A 84 -7.04 -8.47 15.60
CA SER A 84 -8.36 -8.98 15.22
C SER A 84 -9.31 -9.05 16.42
N SER A 85 -10.58 -9.39 16.18
CA SER A 85 -11.55 -9.69 17.24
C SER A 85 -11.14 -10.86 18.15
N GLU A 86 -10.22 -11.71 17.69
CA GLU A 86 -9.67 -12.85 18.43
C GLU A 86 -8.38 -12.50 19.19
N SER A 87 -8.02 -11.21 19.27
CA SER A 87 -6.80 -10.71 19.93
C SER A 87 -5.50 -11.22 19.29
N LEU A 88 -5.52 -11.50 17.99
CA LEU A 88 -4.34 -11.87 17.21
C LEU A 88 -3.78 -10.65 16.48
N VAL A 89 -2.46 -10.51 16.41
CA VAL A 89 -1.83 -9.39 15.71
C VAL A 89 -2.00 -9.54 14.20
N ILE A 90 -2.73 -8.60 13.59
CA ILE A 90 -3.02 -8.57 12.15
C ILE A 90 -2.41 -7.36 11.44
N GLY A 91 -2.07 -6.30 12.17
CA GLY A 91 -1.47 -5.10 11.60
C GLY A 91 -0.29 -4.61 12.41
N LEU A 92 0.73 -4.13 11.71
CA LEU A 92 1.93 -3.55 12.29
C LEU A 92 2.31 -2.27 11.55
N GLY A 93 2.53 -1.21 12.30
CA GLY A 93 3.14 0.01 11.80
C GLY A 93 2.17 1.16 11.58
N THR A 94 2.74 2.36 11.57
CA THR A 94 2.10 3.61 11.17
C THR A 94 3.12 4.42 10.38
N PRO A 95 2.70 5.19 9.36
CA PRO A 95 3.61 6.01 8.58
C PRO A 95 4.21 7.17 9.39
N SER A 96 5.35 7.70 8.93
CA SER A 96 5.88 9.01 9.34
C SER A 96 6.15 9.15 10.85
N GLN A 97 6.88 8.20 11.42
CA GLN A 97 7.25 8.18 12.84
C GLN A 97 8.73 8.47 13.08
N ASP A 98 9.49 8.86 12.05
CA ASP A 98 10.94 9.05 12.08
C ASP A 98 11.73 7.85 12.65
N LEU A 99 11.15 6.65 12.57
CA LEU A 99 11.79 5.43 13.06
C LEU A 99 13.03 5.11 12.23
N SER A 100 14.11 4.73 12.90
CA SER A 100 15.36 4.32 12.25
C SER A 100 15.82 2.95 12.77
N GLY A 101 16.99 2.47 12.36
CA GLY A 101 17.46 1.12 12.69
C GLY A 101 17.20 0.13 11.56
N THR A 102 16.84 -1.12 11.87
CA THR A 102 16.62 -2.19 10.87
C THR A 102 15.34 -2.97 11.14
N LEU A 103 14.75 -3.55 10.09
CA LEU A 103 13.57 -4.40 10.25
C LEU A 103 13.98 -5.81 10.71
N SER A 104 13.57 -6.17 11.93
CA SER A 104 13.94 -7.44 12.56
C SER A 104 13.33 -8.66 11.84
N PRO A 105 14.08 -9.76 11.65
CA PRO A 105 13.54 -11.03 11.16
C PRO A 105 12.43 -11.63 12.05
N SER A 106 12.33 -11.20 13.31
CA SER A 106 11.29 -11.66 14.24
C SER A 106 9.87 -11.33 13.78
N ILE A 107 9.70 -10.39 12.84
CA ILE A 107 8.41 -10.10 12.20
C ILE A 107 7.74 -11.35 11.61
N ALA A 108 8.54 -12.32 11.17
CA ALA A 108 8.04 -13.58 10.61
C ALA A 108 7.32 -14.49 11.62
N ASN A 109 7.46 -14.23 12.92
CA ASN A 109 6.75 -14.96 13.96
C ASN A 109 5.31 -14.45 14.16
N LEU A 110 4.96 -13.28 13.61
CA LEU A 110 3.59 -12.76 13.60
C LEU A 110 2.78 -13.43 12.49
N THR A 111 2.49 -14.72 12.64
CA THR A 111 1.93 -15.56 11.55
C THR A 111 0.53 -15.12 11.07
N ASN A 112 -0.19 -14.31 11.86
CA ASN A 112 -1.49 -13.75 11.50
C ASN A 112 -1.41 -12.38 10.81
N LEU A 113 -0.21 -11.83 10.62
CA LEU A 113 -0.01 -10.49 10.10
C LEU A 113 -0.55 -10.37 8.67
N GLN A 114 -1.39 -9.37 8.47
CA GLN A 114 -2.07 -9.06 7.22
C GLN A 114 -1.58 -7.73 6.62
N ILE A 115 -1.20 -6.78 7.47
CA ILE A 115 -0.87 -5.41 7.07
C ILE A 115 0.44 -4.99 7.72
N VAL A 116 1.39 -4.50 6.91
CA VAL A 116 2.61 -3.84 7.38
C VAL A 116 2.71 -2.48 6.73
N LEU A 117 2.71 -1.41 7.54
CA LEU A 117 2.76 -0.02 7.12
C LEU A 117 3.91 0.71 7.82
N LEU A 118 5.09 0.72 7.20
CA LEU A 118 6.29 1.35 7.74
C LEU A 118 6.83 2.48 6.84
N GLN A 119 5.99 3.00 5.95
CA GLN A 119 6.38 4.00 4.97
C GLN A 119 6.71 5.36 5.59
N ASN A 120 7.57 6.13 4.90
CA ASN A 120 8.05 7.44 5.34
C ASN A 120 8.76 7.37 6.70
N ASN A 121 9.69 6.43 6.85
CA ASN A 121 10.57 6.36 8.02
C ASN A 121 12.03 6.38 7.54
N ASN A 122 12.97 6.20 8.46
CA ASN A 122 14.40 6.20 8.19
C ASN A 122 15.01 4.80 8.44
N ILE A 123 14.24 3.73 8.16
CA ILE A 123 14.66 2.34 8.39
C ILE A 123 15.68 1.94 7.34
N THR A 124 16.76 1.31 7.79
CA THR A 124 17.94 0.92 7.00
C THR A 124 18.09 -0.60 6.94
N GLY A 125 19.15 -1.07 6.27
CA GLY A 125 19.49 -2.48 6.15
C GLY A 125 18.64 -3.24 5.12
N PRO A 126 18.82 -4.56 4.99
CA PRO A 126 18.06 -5.37 4.05
C PRO A 126 16.64 -5.65 4.54
N ILE A 127 15.74 -5.88 3.60
CA ILE A 127 14.43 -6.47 3.90
C ILE A 127 14.68 -7.92 4.36
N PRO A 128 14.26 -8.33 5.57
CA PRO A 128 14.48 -9.68 6.06
C PRO A 128 13.76 -10.70 5.18
N ALA A 129 14.47 -11.73 4.73
CA ALA A 129 13.89 -12.75 3.84
C ALA A 129 12.78 -13.56 4.53
N GLU A 130 12.80 -13.63 5.85
CA GLU A 130 11.82 -14.31 6.67
C GLU A 130 10.40 -13.75 6.53
N ILE A 131 10.25 -12.49 6.07
CA ILE A 131 8.95 -11.89 5.79
C ILE A 131 8.11 -12.74 4.82
N GLY A 132 8.76 -13.52 3.94
CA GLY A 132 8.12 -14.46 3.04
C GLY A 132 7.36 -15.61 3.71
N LYS A 133 7.47 -15.77 5.04
CA LYS A 133 6.69 -16.74 5.84
C LYS A 133 5.27 -16.27 6.16
N LEU A 134 4.99 -14.97 5.99
CA LEU A 134 3.71 -14.34 6.38
C LEU A 134 2.61 -14.60 5.34
N SER A 135 2.11 -15.84 5.29
CA SER A 135 1.17 -16.29 4.24
C SER A 135 -0.16 -15.53 4.18
N LYS A 136 -0.54 -14.83 5.26
CA LYS A 136 -1.75 -13.99 5.34
C LYS A 136 -1.52 -12.51 5.00
N LEU A 137 -0.29 -12.12 4.66
CA LEU A 137 0.02 -10.73 4.36
C LEU A 137 -0.66 -10.29 3.06
N HIS A 138 -1.46 -9.22 3.14
CA HIS A 138 -2.20 -8.59 2.05
C HIS A 138 -1.55 -7.29 1.58
N THR A 139 -1.03 -6.51 2.54
CA THR A 139 -0.44 -5.19 2.29
C THR A 139 0.94 -5.09 2.93
N LEU A 140 1.92 -4.72 2.10
CA LEU A 140 3.29 -4.41 2.52
C LEU A 140 3.70 -3.06 1.93
N ASP A 141 3.78 -2.03 2.78
CA ASP A 141 4.31 -0.72 2.41
C ASP A 141 5.56 -0.38 3.22
N LEU A 142 6.70 -0.43 2.54
CA LEU A 142 8.02 -0.05 3.04
C LEU A 142 8.58 1.16 2.27
N SER A 143 7.73 1.87 1.53
CA SER A 143 8.17 2.96 0.66
C SER A 143 8.75 4.14 1.43
N ASN A 144 9.61 4.94 0.79
CA ASN A 144 10.24 6.12 1.38
C ASN A 144 10.98 5.77 2.69
N ASN A 145 11.97 4.87 2.57
CA ASN A 145 12.87 4.46 3.63
C ASN A 145 14.30 4.39 3.06
N LEU A 146 15.23 3.82 3.84
CA LEU A 146 16.62 3.61 3.46
C LEU A 146 16.97 2.12 3.34
N PHE A 147 16.00 1.27 2.96
CA PHE A 147 16.26 -0.16 2.77
C PHE A 147 17.31 -0.39 1.68
N THR A 148 18.22 -1.33 1.91
CA THR A 148 19.38 -1.65 1.07
C THR A 148 19.39 -3.14 0.70
N GLY A 149 20.37 -3.57 -0.11
CA GLY A 149 20.46 -4.97 -0.54
C GLY A 149 19.40 -5.35 -1.58
N SER A 150 19.25 -6.65 -1.84
CA SER A 150 18.34 -7.16 -2.86
C SER A 150 16.92 -7.38 -2.35
N VAL A 151 15.93 -7.26 -3.24
CA VAL A 151 14.56 -7.72 -2.99
C VAL A 151 14.59 -9.23 -2.71
N PRO A 152 14.17 -9.72 -1.53
CA PRO A 152 14.24 -11.14 -1.21
C PRO A 152 13.33 -11.98 -2.11
N SER A 153 13.86 -13.08 -2.65
CA SER A 153 13.08 -14.01 -3.49
C SER A 153 11.91 -14.66 -2.74
N SER A 154 12.02 -14.75 -1.41
CA SER A 154 10.99 -15.24 -0.51
C SER A 154 9.70 -14.40 -0.52
N LEU A 155 9.75 -13.13 -0.93
CA LEU A 155 8.54 -12.33 -1.12
C LEU A 155 7.59 -12.95 -2.15
N GLY A 156 8.12 -13.68 -3.14
CA GLY A 156 7.32 -14.43 -4.10
C GLY A 156 6.51 -15.59 -3.48
N HIS A 157 6.75 -15.96 -2.22
CA HIS A 157 5.95 -16.96 -1.50
C HIS A 157 4.67 -16.36 -0.88
N LEU A 158 4.51 -15.05 -0.85
CA LEU A 158 3.37 -14.35 -0.26
C LEU A 158 2.15 -14.42 -1.18
N ARG A 159 1.47 -15.56 -1.20
CA ARG A 159 0.34 -15.85 -2.11
C ARG A 159 -0.91 -14.99 -1.89
N SER A 160 -1.02 -14.35 -0.72
CA SER A 160 -2.15 -13.48 -0.37
C SER A 160 -1.89 -12.00 -0.64
N LEU A 161 -0.65 -11.64 -0.99
CA LEU A 161 -0.25 -10.23 -1.10
C LEU A 161 -0.90 -9.57 -2.32
N GLN A 162 -1.53 -8.42 -2.10
CA GLN A 162 -2.23 -7.64 -3.10
C GLN A 162 -1.53 -6.30 -3.37
N TYR A 163 -0.93 -5.70 -2.34
CA TYR A 163 -0.31 -4.39 -2.42
C TYR A 163 1.13 -4.47 -1.91
N MET A 164 2.10 -4.17 -2.79
CA MET A 164 3.50 -4.11 -2.45
C MET A 164 4.10 -2.77 -2.90
N ARG A 165 4.58 -1.98 -1.94
CA ARG A 165 5.28 -0.71 -2.19
C ARG A 165 6.66 -0.74 -1.57
N LEU A 166 7.69 -0.71 -2.41
CA LEU A 166 9.10 -0.66 -2.04
C LEU A 166 9.82 0.54 -2.66
N ASN A 167 9.09 1.47 -3.27
CA ASN A 167 9.65 2.62 -3.96
C ASN A 167 10.37 3.61 -3.03
N ASN A 168 11.24 4.45 -3.59
CA ASN A 168 12.03 5.43 -2.84
C ASN A 168 12.84 4.75 -1.71
N ASN A 169 13.68 3.79 -2.10
CA ASN A 169 14.63 3.11 -1.22
C ASN A 169 15.99 2.99 -1.94
N SER A 170 16.94 2.29 -1.33
CA SER A 170 18.26 1.99 -1.93
C SER A 170 18.40 0.50 -2.28
N LEU A 171 17.30 -0.17 -2.66
CA LEU A 171 17.31 -1.58 -3.06
C LEU A 171 18.09 -1.76 -4.35
N SER A 172 18.80 -2.87 -4.49
CA SER A 172 19.73 -3.12 -5.59
C SER A 172 19.66 -4.55 -6.10
N GLY A 173 20.32 -4.81 -7.23
CA GLY A 173 20.30 -6.14 -7.86
C GLY A 173 18.99 -6.44 -8.58
N LYS A 174 18.78 -7.71 -8.92
CA LYS A 174 17.67 -8.15 -9.80
C LYS A 174 16.36 -8.28 -9.05
N VAL A 175 15.27 -7.97 -9.74
CA VAL A 175 13.92 -8.33 -9.27
C VAL A 175 13.76 -9.85 -9.38
N PRO A 176 13.46 -10.57 -8.27
CA PRO A 176 13.31 -12.02 -8.32
C PRO A 176 12.19 -12.48 -9.25
N MET A 177 12.44 -13.50 -10.06
CA MET A 177 11.42 -14.10 -10.94
C MET A 177 10.22 -14.65 -10.17
N SER A 178 10.40 -14.99 -8.88
CA SER A 178 9.33 -15.46 -8.01
C SER A 178 8.22 -14.43 -7.81
N ILE A 179 8.50 -13.13 -7.94
CA ILE A 179 7.48 -12.06 -7.89
C ILE A 179 6.53 -12.17 -9.09
N GLY A 180 7.01 -12.67 -10.24
CA GLY A 180 6.19 -12.95 -11.42
C GLY A 180 5.13 -14.05 -11.18
N ASN A 181 5.23 -14.83 -10.10
CA ASN A 181 4.28 -15.89 -9.77
C ASN A 181 3.19 -15.45 -8.77
N MET A 182 3.19 -14.18 -8.33
CA MET A 182 2.26 -13.67 -7.32
C MET A 182 0.89 -13.31 -7.90
N THR A 183 0.05 -14.31 -8.17
CA THR A 183 -1.21 -14.14 -8.92
C THR A 183 -2.25 -13.22 -8.29
N LYS A 184 -2.19 -12.96 -6.97
CA LYS A 184 -3.09 -12.03 -6.28
C LYS A 184 -2.56 -10.59 -6.21
N LEU A 185 -1.34 -10.33 -6.66
CA LEU A 185 -0.76 -9.00 -6.61
C LEU A 185 -1.55 -8.07 -7.54
N VAL A 186 -2.06 -6.97 -7.01
CA VAL A 186 -2.84 -5.98 -7.75
C VAL A 186 -1.96 -4.78 -8.08
N PHE A 187 -1.14 -4.36 -7.10
CA PHE A 187 -0.31 -3.17 -7.19
C PHE A 187 1.13 -3.46 -6.75
N LEU A 188 2.09 -3.07 -7.58
CA LEU A 188 3.52 -3.21 -7.33
C LEU A 188 4.29 -1.94 -7.66
N ASP A 189 4.88 -1.28 -6.65
CA ASP A 189 5.73 -0.11 -6.88
C ASP A 189 7.16 -0.37 -6.41
N LEU A 190 8.07 -0.47 -7.38
CA LEU A 190 9.51 -0.64 -7.20
C LEU A 190 10.30 0.59 -7.68
N SER A 191 9.61 1.70 -7.97
CA SER A 191 10.24 2.88 -8.55
C SER A 191 11.28 3.52 -7.64
N TYR A 192 12.22 4.28 -8.22
CA TYR A 192 13.24 5.04 -7.49
C TYR A 192 14.03 4.16 -6.50
N ASN A 193 14.70 3.16 -7.05
CA ASN A 193 15.65 2.29 -6.39
C ASN A 193 16.90 2.14 -7.29
N ASN A 194 17.82 1.24 -6.93
CA ASN A 194 19.00 0.90 -7.71
C ASN A 194 18.91 -0.53 -8.31
N LEU A 195 17.68 -0.95 -8.67
CA LEU A 195 17.43 -2.29 -9.23
C LEU A 195 18.03 -2.43 -10.62
N SER A 196 18.43 -3.65 -10.97
CA SER A 196 19.16 -3.95 -12.19
C SER A 196 18.70 -5.22 -12.91
N GLY A 197 19.12 -5.35 -14.17
CA GLY A 197 18.90 -6.56 -14.96
C GLY A 197 17.49 -6.67 -15.56
N PRO A 198 17.11 -7.88 -16.04
CA PRO A 198 15.83 -8.09 -16.69
C PRO A 198 14.69 -8.10 -15.67
N ILE A 199 13.52 -7.65 -16.11
CA ILE A 199 12.32 -7.57 -15.29
C ILE A 199 11.39 -8.75 -15.60
N PRO A 200 10.93 -9.50 -14.57
CA PRO A 200 9.93 -10.53 -14.79
C PRO A 200 8.62 -9.92 -15.26
N THR A 201 7.85 -10.69 -16.03
CA THR A 201 6.45 -10.33 -16.29
C THR A 201 5.69 -10.34 -14.97
N PHE A 202 5.17 -9.19 -14.57
CA PHE A 202 4.36 -9.09 -13.37
C PHE A 202 2.90 -9.47 -13.66
N PRO A 203 2.25 -10.26 -12.80
CA PRO A 203 0.81 -10.49 -12.87
C PRO A 203 -0.01 -9.27 -12.41
N ALA A 204 0.65 -8.27 -11.79
CA ALA A 204 0.00 -7.10 -11.22
C ALA A 204 -0.70 -6.24 -12.27
N LYS A 205 -1.93 -5.81 -11.95
CA LYS A 205 -2.73 -4.92 -12.81
C LYS A 205 -2.04 -3.56 -12.99
N THR A 206 -1.34 -3.09 -11.97
CA THR A 206 -0.61 -1.83 -12.00
C THR A 206 0.76 -2.03 -11.38
N PHE A 207 1.81 -1.63 -12.11
CA PHE A 207 3.16 -1.64 -11.57
C PHE A 207 3.98 -0.43 -12.03
N SER A 208 4.96 -0.05 -11.22
CA SER A 208 5.94 1.01 -11.54
C SER A 208 7.35 0.55 -11.23
N ILE A 209 8.25 0.77 -12.17
CA ILE A 209 9.69 0.48 -12.08
C ILE A 209 10.55 1.70 -12.45
N VAL A 210 9.92 2.86 -12.64
CA VAL A 210 10.57 4.10 -13.09
C VAL A 210 11.66 4.52 -12.10
N GLY A 211 12.73 5.15 -12.56
CA GLY A 211 13.78 5.65 -11.66
C GLY A 211 14.74 4.57 -11.15
N ASN A 212 14.77 3.40 -11.80
CA ASN A 212 15.81 2.39 -11.62
C ASN A 212 16.73 2.40 -12.86
N PRO A 213 17.93 3.03 -12.79
CA PRO A 213 18.74 3.29 -13.96
C PRO A 213 19.38 2.05 -14.58
N LEU A 214 19.46 0.93 -13.84
CA LEU A 214 20.14 -0.30 -14.26
C LEU A 214 19.18 -1.39 -14.79
N ILE A 215 17.88 -1.09 -14.91
CA ILE A 215 16.90 -2.01 -15.48
C ILE A 215 17.03 -2.05 -17.00
N CYS A 216 17.06 -3.27 -17.56
CA CYS A 216 17.01 -3.45 -19.02
C CYS A 216 15.56 -3.31 -19.53
N PRO A 217 15.28 -2.43 -20.50
CA PRO A 217 13.91 -2.21 -20.99
C PRO A 217 13.32 -3.40 -21.76
N THR A 218 14.15 -4.18 -22.44
CA THR A 218 13.72 -5.18 -23.45
C THR A 218 14.21 -6.60 -23.19
N GLY A 219 15.10 -6.80 -22.21
CA GLY A 219 15.69 -8.12 -21.91
C GLY A 219 16.54 -8.74 -23.04
N SER A 220 16.63 -8.08 -24.21
CA SER A 220 17.33 -8.53 -25.41
C SER A 220 18.69 -7.84 -25.64
N GLU A 221 19.08 -6.94 -24.73
CA GLU A 221 20.37 -6.25 -24.77
C GLU A 221 21.51 -7.25 -24.50
N PRO A 222 22.64 -7.17 -25.24
CA PRO A 222 23.74 -8.15 -25.17
C PRO A 222 24.43 -8.23 -23.79
N GLU A 223 24.22 -7.26 -22.91
CA GLU A 223 24.73 -7.24 -21.52
C GLU A 223 23.68 -7.65 -20.47
N CYS A 224 22.45 -7.96 -20.88
CA CYS A 224 21.35 -8.29 -19.96
C CYS A 224 21.19 -9.80 -19.69
N PHE A 225 22.18 -10.62 -20.05
CA PHE A 225 22.11 -12.05 -19.80
C PHE A 225 22.33 -12.35 -18.31
N GLY A 226 21.38 -13.09 -17.74
CA GLY A 226 21.49 -13.62 -16.40
C GLY A 226 22.80 -14.38 -16.21
N THR A 227 23.61 -13.96 -15.23
CA THR A 227 24.88 -14.57 -14.78
C THR A 227 25.96 -14.58 -15.87
N THR A 228 27.10 -13.92 -15.71
CA THR A 228 28.23 -14.34 -14.88
C THR A 228 29.29 -13.24 -14.97
N LEU A 229 29.98 -12.90 -13.88
CA LEU A 229 31.13 -11.99 -13.92
C LEU A 229 32.25 -12.62 -14.75
N MET A 230 32.84 -11.84 -15.68
CA MET A 230 34.24 -12.01 -16.04
C MET A 230 34.94 -10.64 -15.96
N PRO A 231 36.11 -10.57 -15.30
CA PRO A 231 36.93 -9.37 -15.31
C PRO A 231 37.77 -9.40 -16.58
N MET A 232 37.89 -8.26 -17.29
CA MET A 232 39.00 -8.09 -18.22
C MET A 232 39.65 -6.73 -18.04
N SER A 233 40.89 -6.86 -17.57
CA SER A 233 42.01 -5.94 -17.56
C SER A 233 42.52 -5.58 -18.96
N MET A 234 43.44 -4.61 -18.95
CA MET A 234 44.47 -4.25 -19.95
C MET A 234 43.98 -3.47 -21.17
N ASP A 235 44.77 -2.61 -21.80
CA ASP A 235 45.95 -1.79 -21.46
C ASP A 235 46.05 -0.89 -22.70
N LEU A 236 46.28 0.41 -22.52
CA LEU A 236 46.40 1.34 -23.64
C LEU A 236 47.88 1.64 -23.89
N ASN A 237 48.44 1.12 -24.97
CA ASN A 237 49.75 1.57 -25.45
C ASN A 237 49.78 1.74 -26.98
N ASN A 238 49.83 3.01 -27.37
CA ASN A 238 50.70 3.65 -28.37
C ASN A 238 50.67 3.30 -29.88
N THR A 239 50.19 4.32 -30.61
CA THR A 239 50.83 5.09 -31.71
C THR A 239 50.99 4.56 -33.15
N GLU A 240 50.67 5.51 -34.06
CA GLU A 240 51.27 5.84 -35.39
C GLU A 240 50.49 5.54 -36.70
N HIS A 241 50.57 6.53 -37.60
CA HIS A 241 49.93 6.76 -38.91
C HIS A 241 51.05 6.89 -40.00
N PRO A 242 50.77 7.16 -41.30
CA PRO A 242 50.28 6.35 -42.45
C PRO A 242 51.36 6.37 -43.61
N PRO A 243 51.11 6.22 -44.97
CA PRO A 243 50.34 7.18 -45.80
C PRO A 243 49.72 6.74 -47.18
N SER A 244 48.85 7.63 -47.72
CA SER A 244 48.54 7.93 -49.15
C SER A 244 47.68 6.93 -49.96
N GLN A 245 46.71 7.27 -50.83
CA GLN A 245 46.55 8.40 -51.76
C GLN A 245 45.05 8.73 -52.05
N ARG A 246 44.78 9.95 -52.54
CA ARG A 246 43.54 10.44 -53.19
C ARG A 246 43.95 11.05 -54.54
N PRO A 247 43.08 11.15 -55.60
CA PRO A 247 42.19 12.32 -55.69
C PRO A 247 40.87 12.24 -56.55
N LYS A 248 39.96 13.20 -56.26
CA LYS A 248 38.95 13.92 -57.11
C LYS A 248 37.68 13.13 -57.57
N SER A 249 36.46 13.68 -57.69
CA SER A 249 35.91 15.06 -57.66
C SER A 249 34.39 15.08 -57.33
N HIS A 250 33.88 16.28 -57.04
CA HIS A 250 32.54 16.65 -56.56
C HIS A 250 31.44 16.59 -57.65
N LYS A 251 30.24 16.07 -57.32
CA LYS A 251 28.89 16.52 -57.74
C LYS A 251 27.83 15.55 -57.18
N ILE A 252 26.97 16.08 -56.29
CA ILE A 252 25.55 15.75 -55.97
C ILE A 252 25.32 16.27 -54.55
N ALA A 253 25.27 17.60 -54.43
CA ALA A 253 24.64 18.29 -53.31
C ALA A 253 23.41 18.93 -53.93
N VAL A 254 22.22 18.41 -53.58
CA VAL A 254 20.87 19.03 -53.65
C VAL A 254 19.76 17.97 -53.42
N ALA A 255 20.03 16.66 -53.48
CA ALA A 255 18.99 15.65 -53.25
C ALA A 255 18.82 15.15 -51.79
N PHE A 256 19.73 15.47 -50.86
CA PHE A 256 19.67 14.98 -49.48
C PHE A 256 19.04 15.95 -48.47
N GLY A 257 18.88 17.23 -48.82
CA GLY A 257 18.26 18.22 -47.93
C GLY A 257 16.74 18.09 -47.83
N SER A 258 16.08 17.63 -48.89
CA SER A 258 14.61 17.49 -48.93
C SER A 258 14.10 16.22 -48.25
N SER A 259 14.88 15.13 -48.25
CA SER A 259 14.45 13.86 -47.63
C SER A 259 14.59 13.87 -46.11
N VAL A 260 15.65 14.48 -45.57
CA VAL A 260 15.88 14.56 -44.12
C VAL A 260 14.88 15.53 -43.45
N GLY A 261 14.53 16.62 -44.14
CA GLY A 261 13.50 17.56 -43.67
C GLY A 261 12.12 16.91 -43.58
N ALA A 262 11.74 16.10 -44.58
CA ALA A 262 10.47 15.38 -44.58
C ALA A 262 10.40 14.32 -43.46
N ILE A 263 11.50 13.58 -43.23
CA ILE A 263 11.57 12.56 -42.17
C ILE A 263 11.49 13.22 -40.78
N SER A 264 12.15 14.35 -40.55
CA SER A 264 12.05 15.08 -39.27
C SER A 264 10.63 15.60 -38.99
N LEU A 265 9.92 16.08 -40.02
CA LEU A 265 8.53 16.53 -39.88
C LEU A 265 7.59 15.35 -39.57
N ILE A 266 7.80 14.19 -40.19
CA ILE A 266 7.02 12.98 -39.89
C ILE A 266 7.27 12.51 -38.45
N ILE A 267 8.51 12.55 -37.96
CA ILE A 267 8.84 12.20 -36.57
C ILE A 267 8.21 13.19 -35.57
N MET A 268 8.22 14.49 -35.87
CA MET A 268 7.54 15.49 -35.02
C MET A 268 6.03 15.29 -35.00
N VAL A 269 5.40 15.04 -36.15
CA VAL A 269 3.95 14.79 -36.24
C VAL A 269 3.58 13.48 -35.56
N PHE A 270 4.38 12.42 -35.72
CA PHE A 270 4.17 11.15 -35.04
C PHE A 270 4.41 11.27 -33.53
N GLY A 271 5.42 12.04 -33.10
CA GLY A 271 5.66 12.37 -31.69
C GLY A 271 4.49 13.15 -31.08
N MET A 272 3.98 14.15 -31.80
CA MET A 272 2.76 14.87 -31.40
C MET A 272 1.52 13.97 -31.41
N PHE A 273 1.41 13.02 -32.34
CA PHE A 273 0.32 12.05 -32.39
C PHE A 273 0.40 11.03 -31.25
N LEU A 274 1.59 10.52 -30.91
CA LEU A 274 1.80 9.66 -29.75
C LEU A 274 1.56 10.40 -28.44
N TRP A 275 2.01 11.65 -28.34
CA TRP A 275 1.72 12.52 -27.21
C TRP A 275 0.22 12.82 -27.11
N TRP A 276 -0.46 13.07 -28.24
CA TRP A 276 -1.91 13.26 -28.28
C TRP A 276 -2.65 11.95 -27.95
N ARG A 277 -2.14 10.78 -28.36
CA ARG A 277 -2.70 9.47 -28.04
C ARG A 277 -2.49 9.10 -26.57
N GLN A 278 -1.35 9.48 -25.97
CA GLN A 278 -1.14 9.42 -24.51
C GLN A 278 -2.08 10.38 -23.76
N ARG A 279 -2.41 11.53 -24.37
CA ARG A 279 -3.31 12.53 -23.78
C ARG A 279 -4.80 12.24 -24.00
N LEU A 280 -5.14 11.41 -24.99
CA LEU A 280 -6.52 10.98 -25.32
C LEU A 280 -6.89 9.61 -24.74
N ASN A 281 -5.90 8.77 -24.40
CA ASN A 281 -6.13 7.50 -23.72
C ASN A 281 -5.56 7.59 -22.30
N PRO A 282 -6.28 8.18 -21.33
CA PRO A 282 -6.00 7.85 -19.94
C PRO A 282 -6.07 6.33 -19.81
N PRO A 283 -5.14 5.67 -19.09
CA PRO A 283 -5.25 4.24 -18.83
C PRO A 283 -6.62 4.00 -18.24
N MET A 284 -7.43 3.20 -18.95
CA MET A 284 -8.77 2.80 -18.56
C MET A 284 -8.62 2.08 -17.22
N PHE A 285 -8.88 2.84 -16.15
CA PHE A 285 -8.59 2.46 -14.78
C PHE A 285 -9.84 1.79 -14.22
N PHE A 286 -9.66 0.55 -13.78
CA PHE A 286 -10.56 -0.21 -12.92
C PHE A 286 -11.97 -0.51 -13.49
N ASP A 287 -12.12 -1.74 -13.98
CA ASP A 287 -13.42 -2.41 -14.01
C ASP A 287 -13.80 -2.73 -12.55
N VAL A 288 -14.64 -1.87 -11.97
CA VAL A 288 -15.26 -2.04 -10.65
C VAL A 288 -16.53 -2.89 -10.86
N ASP A 289 -16.36 -4.12 -11.31
CA ASP A 289 -17.43 -5.11 -11.24
C ASP A 289 -16.82 -6.50 -10.98
N ASP A 290 -16.34 -6.69 -9.76
CA ASP A 290 -16.60 -7.95 -9.07
C ASP A 290 -16.38 -7.77 -7.57
N ARG A 291 -17.52 -7.54 -6.91
CA ARG A 291 -17.81 -7.86 -5.51
C ARG A 291 -16.61 -7.97 -4.56
N LEU A 292 -16.46 -6.90 -3.76
CA LEU A 292 -16.24 -6.96 -2.31
C LEU A 292 -15.45 -8.21 -1.84
N HIS A 293 -14.12 -8.16 -1.92
CA HIS A 293 -13.36 -8.77 -0.82
C HIS A 293 -13.35 -7.74 0.30
N GLU A 294 -13.99 -8.11 1.40
CA GLU A 294 -13.79 -7.51 2.71
C GLU A 294 -12.28 -7.30 2.97
N GLU A 295 -11.97 -6.14 3.56
CA GLU A 295 -10.67 -5.76 4.13
C GLU A 295 -9.56 -5.34 3.16
N VAL A 296 -9.76 -4.20 2.48
CA VAL A 296 -8.64 -3.26 2.24
C VAL A 296 -8.73 -2.15 3.29
N SER A 297 -8.18 -2.39 4.48
CA SER A 297 -8.13 -1.39 5.56
C SER A 297 -7.10 -0.30 5.25
N LEU A 298 -7.54 0.74 4.53
CA LEU A 298 -6.83 2.01 4.34
C LEU A 298 -6.77 2.81 5.67
N GLY A 299 -6.05 2.29 6.68
CA GLY A 299 -5.95 2.92 8.01
C GLY A 299 -7.31 3.09 8.73
N ASN A 300 -7.37 3.98 9.74
CA ASN A 300 -8.57 4.24 10.56
C ASN A 300 -9.72 4.96 9.79
N LEU A 301 -9.84 4.78 8.47
CA LEU A 301 -10.88 5.42 7.68
C LEU A 301 -12.23 4.74 7.92
N LYS A 302 -13.24 5.49 8.37
CA LYS A 302 -14.58 4.94 8.53
C LYS A 302 -15.30 4.89 7.18
N LEU A 303 -15.81 3.70 6.81
CA LEU A 303 -16.74 3.59 5.67
C LEU A 303 -18.16 3.94 6.14
N PHE A 304 -18.71 5.02 5.59
CA PHE A 304 -20.06 5.49 5.91
C PHE A 304 -21.08 4.91 4.93
N GLN A 305 -22.28 4.62 5.44
CA GLN A 305 -23.41 4.31 4.56
C GLN A 305 -23.96 5.58 3.93
N PHE A 306 -24.37 5.52 2.66
CA PHE A 306 -24.96 6.69 1.98
C PHE A 306 -26.15 7.28 2.75
N ARG A 307 -27.02 6.41 3.29
CA ARG A 307 -28.19 6.83 4.08
C ARG A 307 -27.80 7.60 5.35
N GLU A 308 -26.71 7.22 6.01
CA GLU A 308 -26.18 7.92 7.19
C GLU A 308 -25.79 9.36 6.84
N LEU A 309 -25.01 9.54 5.76
CA LEU A 309 -24.58 10.87 5.30
C LEU A 309 -25.73 11.70 4.74
N GLN A 310 -26.71 11.06 4.11
CA GLN A 310 -27.92 11.72 3.63
C GLN A 310 -28.74 12.30 4.80
N ILE A 311 -28.90 11.56 5.90
CA ILE A 311 -29.55 12.06 7.12
C ILE A 311 -28.72 13.19 7.74
N ALA A 312 -27.41 12.96 7.91
CA ALA A 312 -26.50 13.90 8.56
C ALA A 312 -26.45 15.27 7.86
N THR A 313 -26.56 15.29 6.53
CA THR A 313 -26.51 16.51 5.70
C THR A 313 -27.87 17.11 5.39
N GLY A 314 -28.96 16.58 5.95
CA GLY A 314 -30.32 17.05 5.67
C GLY A 314 -30.71 16.86 4.20
N ASN A 315 -30.49 15.64 3.70
CA ASN A 315 -30.70 15.24 2.31
C ASN A 315 -29.89 16.07 1.30
N PHE A 316 -28.63 16.39 1.63
CA PHE A 316 -27.76 17.24 0.82
C PHE A 316 -28.42 18.59 0.44
N SER A 317 -29.14 19.19 1.39
CA SER A 317 -29.87 20.45 1.17
C SER A 317 -28.93 21.61 0.83
N ASN A 318 -29.38 22.50 -0.06
CA ASN A 318 -28.66 23.73 -0.42
C ASN A 318 -28.35 24.63 0.78
N LYS A 319 -29.14 24.53 1.87
CA LYS A 319 -28.93 25.30 3.11
C LYS A 319 -27.65 24.89 3.86
N ASN A 320 -27.15 23.67 3.62
CA ASN A 320 -25.98 23.12 4.30
C ASN A 320 -24.70 23.25 3.47
N ILE A 321 -24.72 23.95 2.34
CA ILE A 321 -23.53 24.04 1.48
C ILE A 321 -22.48 24.96 2.10
N LEU A 322 -21.29 24.39 2.36
CA LEU A 322 -20.10 25.10 2.81
C LEU A 322 -19.26 25.63 1.65
N GLY A 323 -19.31 24.97 0.49
CA GLY A 323 -18.55 25.36 -0.69
C GLY A 323 -19.05 24.69 -1.97
N LYS A 324 -18.88 25.40 -3.09
CA LYS A 324 -19.16 24.92 -4.45
C LYS A 324 -17.90 25.11 -5.29
N GLY A 325 -17.53 24.10 -6.07
CA GLY A 325 -16.38 24.18 -6.97
C GLY A 325 -16.48 23.22 -8.15
N GLY A 326 -15.44 23.19 -8.99
CA GLY A 326 -15.36 22.28 -10.15
C GLY A 326 -15.41 20.79 -9.77
N PHE A 327 -15.09 20.47 -8.52
CA PHE A 327 -15.02 19.11 -8.00
C PHE A 327 -16.24 18.71 -7.15
N GLY A 328 -17.34 19.44 -7.28
CA GLY A 328 -18.60 19.16 -6.60
C GLY A 328 -18.90 20.08 -5.42
N HIS A 329 -19.71 19.57 -4.50
CA HIS A 329 -20.31 20.35 -3.42
C HIS A 329 -19.81 19.83 -2.07
N VAL A 330 -19.54 20.75 -1.14
CA VAL A 330 -19.20 20.42 0.25
C VAL A 330 -20.37 20.83 1.13
N TYR A 331 -20.89 19.90 1.91
CA TYR A 331 -22.03 20.08 2.79
C TYR A 331 -21.59 19.98 4.26
N LYS A 332 -22.20 20.79 5.12
CA LYS A 332 -22.14 20.63 6.57
C LYS A 332 -23.08 19.50 6.97
N GLY A 333 -22.59 18.55 7.75
CA GLY A 333 -23.38 17.47 8.32
C GLY A 333 -23.18 17.36 9.82
N THR A 334 -24.16 16.78 10.51
CA THR A 334 -24.04 16.38 11.92
C THR A 334 -24.30 14.88 11.98
N LEU A 335 -23.30 14.11 12.39
CA LEU A 335 -23.42 12.66 12.57
C LEU A 335 -24.29 12.33 13.80
N HIS A 336 -24.65 11.05 13.95
CA HIS A 336 -25.54 10.58 15.01
C HIS A 336 -24.97 10.77 16.43
N ASP A 337 -23.64 10.79 16.55
CA ASP A 337 -22.88 11.05 17.77
C ASP A 337 -22.75 12.56 18.09
N GLY A 338 -23.33 13.44 17.26
CA GLY A 338 -23.21 14.90 17.39
C GLY A 338 -21.96 15.48 16.73
N THR A 339 -21.09 14.66 16.12
CA THR A 339 -19.89 15.13 15.45
C THR A 339 -20.24 15.93 14.20
N ILE A 340 -19.73 17.17 14.11
CA ILE A 340 -19.93 18.03 12.95
C ILE A 340 -18.86 17.73 11.90
N VAL A 341 -19.32 17.42 10.68
CA VAL A 341 -18.46 17.01 9.55
C VAL A 341 -18.70 17.87 8.31
N ALA A 342 -17.69 17.92 7.45
CA ALA A 342 -17.79 18.42 6.09
C ALA A 342 -17.84 17.23 5.12
N VAL A 343 -18.95 17.07 4.41
CA VAL A 343 -19.18 15.98 3.45
C VAL A 343 -19.03 16.53 2.03
N LYS A 344 -17.95 16.13 1.34
CA LYS A 344 -17.70 16.49 -0.05
C LYS A 344 -18.32 15.43 -0.96
N ARG A 345 -19.32 15.83 -1.75
CA ARG A 345 -19.96 15.01 -2.78
C ARG A 345 -19.37 15.36 -4.14
N LEU A 346 -18.72 14.39 -4.77
CA LEU A 346 -18.07 14.59 -6.07
C LEU A 346 -19.13 14.65 -7.17
N LYS A 347 -18.97 15.61 -8.09
CA LYS A 347 -19.95 15.87 -9.16
C LYS A 347 -20.02 14.72 -10.17
N ASP A 348 -18.88 14.10 -10.47
CA ASP A 348 -18.73 13.06 -11.48
C ASP A 348 -18.19 11.76 -10.89
N GLY A 349 -18.58 11.43 -9.65
CA GLY A 349 -18.02 10.31 -8.88
C GLY A 349 -18.15 8.92 -9.53
N SER A 350 -19.08 8.73 -10.45
CA SER A 350 -19.24 7.49 -11.23
C SER A 350 -18.52 7.50 -12.58
N THR A 351 -17.94 8.63 -12.99
CA THR A 351 -17.14 8.74 -14.21
C THR A 351 -15.67 8.47 -13.90
N VAL A 352 -14.92 7.99 -14.90
CA VAL A 352 -13.49 7.65 -14.77
C VAL A 352 -12.66 8.77 -14.13
N GLY A 353 -12.95 10.04 -14.46
CA GLY A 353 -12.23 11.19 -13.89
C GLY A 353 -12.56 11.45 -12.40
N GLY A 354 -13.82 11.28 -12.00
CA GLY A 354 -14.21 11.43 -10.60
C GLY A 354 -13.76 10.27 -9.72
N GLU A 355 -13.67 9.06 -10.28
CA GLU A 355 -13.12 7.89 -9.59
C GLU A 355 -11.64 8.04 -9.29
N ILE A 356 -10.84 8.46 -10.28
CA ILE A 356 -9.41 8.72 -10.08
C ILE A 356 -9.22 9.81 -9.02
N GLN A 357 -10.03 10.87 -9.04
CA GLN A 357 -9.95 11.92 -8.03
C GLN A 357 -10.31 11.40 -6.62
N PHE A 358 -11.40 10.63 -6.51
CA PHE A 358 -11.82 10.03 -5.26
C PHE A 358 -10.71 9.13 -4.70
N GLN A 359 -10.17 8.25 -5.54
CA GLN A 359 -9.12 7.31 -5.17
C GLN A 359 -7.85 8.03 -4.77
N THR A 360 -7.44 9.06 -5.51
CA THR A 360 -6.26 9.87 -5.17
C THR A 360 -6.45 10.60 -3.84
N GLU A 361 -7.63 11.18 -3.57
CA GLU A 361 -7.89 11.83 -2.27
C GLU A 361 -7.92 10.81 -1.12
N VAL A 362 -8.53 9.65 -1.33
CA VAL A 362 -8.57 8.58 -0.32
C VAL A 362 -7.17 8.04 -0.07
N GLU A 363 -6.40 7.68 -1.09
CA GLU A 363 -5.03 7.15 -0.96
C GLU A 363 -4.08 8.21 -0.40
N MET A 364 -3.96 9.39 -1.03
CA MET A 364 -2.97 10.38 -0.61
C MET A 364 -3.31 11.03 0.74
N ILE A 365 -4.58 11.28 1.06
CA ILE A 365 -4.98 11.97 2.31
C ILE A 365 -5.14 10.98 3.47
N SER A 366 -5.46 9.70 3.21
CA SER A 366 -5.41 8.68 4.28
C SER A 366 -3.96 8.39 4.72
N LEU A 367 -3.00 8.50 3.79
CA LEU A 367 -1.59 8.24 4.04
C LEU A 367 -0.82 9.48 4.54
N ALA A 368 -1.36 10.69 4.34
CA ALA A 368 -0.74 11.92 4.78
C ALA A 368 -0.99 12.18 6.27
N VAL A 369 0.04 11.96 7.10
CA VAL A 369 0.02 12.32 8.53
C VAL A 369 0.89 13.55 8.76
N HIS A 370 0.26 14.71 8.92
CA HIS A 370 0.95 15.94 9.30
C HIS A 370 0.02 16.82 10.15
N ARG A 371 0.56 17.45 11.20
CA ARG A 371 -0.17 18.29 12.17
C ARG A 371 -1.01 19.41 11.55
N ASN A 372 -0.65 19.86 10.35
CA ASN A 372 -1.31 20.96 9.63
C ASN A 372 -2.09 20.49 8.37
N LEU A 373 -2.13 19.18 8.09
CA LEU A 373 -2.93 18.63 6.99
C LEU A 373 -4.29 18.16 7.51
N LEU A 374 -5.32 18.36 6.69
CA LEU A 374 -6.69 18.00 7.05
C LEU A 374 -6.85 16.47 6.96
N ARG A 375 -7.09 15.82 8.10
CA ARG A 375 -7.26 14.37 8.16
C ARG A 375 -8.60 13.95 7.55
N LEU A 376 -8.60 12.90 6.73
CA LEU A 376 -9.83 12.28 6.22
C LEU A 376 -10.46 11.41 7.32
N TYR A 377 -11.73 11.68 7.68
CA TYR A 377 -12.47 10.89 8.67
C TYR A 377 -13.02 9.59 8.08
N GLY A 378 -13.39 9.61 6.80
CA GLY A 378 -14.04 8.48 6.16
C GLY A 378 -14.48 8.78 4.74
N CYS A 379 -15.05 7.77 4.10
CA CYS A 379 -15.61 7.88 2.77
C CYS A 379 -16.90 7.06 2.65
N CYS A 380 -17.66 7.31 1.58
CA CYS A 380 -18.82 6.51 1.19
C CYS A 380 -18.76 6.28 -0.31
N ILE A 381 -18.93 5.01 -0.69
CA ILE A 381 -18.81 4.52 -2.07
C ILE A 381 -20.10 3.80 -2.41
N THR A 382 -20.82 4.26 -3.42
CA THR A 382 -21.98 3.56 -4.01
C THR A 382 -21.86 3.58 -5.54
N PRO A 383 -22.60 2.76 -6.31
CA PRO A 383 -22.48 2.75 -7.76
C PRO A 383 -22.62 4.13 -8.45
N SER A 384 -23.37 5.04 -7.84
CA SER A 384 -23.62 6.39 -8.38
C SER A 384 -22.91 7.51 -7.61
N GLU A 385 -22.44 7.27 -6.39
CA GLU A 385 -21.97 8.33 -5.50
C GLU A 385 -20.58 8.04 -4.94
N ARG A 386 -19.78 9.10 -4.87
CA ARG A 386 -18.50 9.12 -4.18
C ARG A 386 -18.47 10.32 -3.24
N LEU A 387 -18.30 10.03 -1.95
CA LEU A 387 -18.41 10.99 -0.87
C LEU A 387 -17.20 10.89 0.05
N LEU A 388 -16.65 12.03 0.43
CA LEU A 388 -15.52 12.15 1.35
C LEU A 388 -15.95 12.91 2.59
N VAL A 389 -15.56 12.41 3.75
CA VAL A 389 -15.96 12.96 5.06
C VAL A 389 -14.73 13.52 5.75
N TYR A 390 -14.79 14.81 6.06
CA TYR A 390 -13.72 15.57 6.69
C TYR A 390 -14.19 16.21 8.00
N PRO A 391 -13.28 16.55 8.92
CA PRO A 391 -13.62 17.38 10.08
C PRO A 391 -14.13 18.75 9.62
N TYR A 392 -15.17 19.24 10.30
CA TYR A 392 -15.69 20.58 10.03
C TYR A 392 -14.74 21.66 10.57
N MET A 393 -14.35 22.61 9.71
CA MET A 393 -13.52 23.75 10.09
C MET A 393 -14.41 24.98 10.34
N SER A 394 -14.56 25.37 11.61
CA SER A 394 -15.38 26.53 12.00
C SER A 394 -14.79 27.88 11.55
N ASN A 395 -13.47 27.97 11.39
CA ASN A 395 -12.75 29.21 11.06
C ASN A 395 -12.81 29.63 9.58
N GLY A 396 -13.60 28.91 8.77
CA GLY A 396 -13.73 29.14 7.33
C GLY A 396 -12.63 28.48 6.50
N SER A 397 -12.60 28.77 5.20
CA SER A 397 -11.59 28.22 4.29
C SER A 397 -10.33 29.08 4.25
N VAL A 398 -9.18 28.46 3.96
CA VAL A 398 -7.92 29.18 3.70
C VAL A 398 -8.11 30.19 2.56
N ALA A 399 -8.87 29.82 1.52
CA ALA A 399 -9.19 30.70 0.41
C ALA A 399 -9.93 31.98 0.86
N SER A 400 -10.85 31.90 1.84
CA SER A 400 -11.53 33.09 2.37
C SER A 400 -10.62 33.98 3.22
N ARG A 401 -9.58 33.42 3.86
CA ARG A 401 -8.59 34.18 4.63
C ARG A 401 -7.57 34.87 3.73
N LEU A 402 -7.17 34.20 2.64
CA LEU A 402 -6.25 34.75 1.64
C LEU A 402 -6.89 35.82 0.76
N LYS A 403 -8.20 35.74 0.50
CA LYS A 403 -8.97 36.75 -0.26
C LYS A 403 -9.49 37.90 0.62
N GLY A 404 -8.80 38.19 1.73
CA GLY A 404 -9.26 39.08 2.80
C GLY A 404 -10.10 40.26 2.31
N LYS A 405 -11.36 40.29 2.76
CA LYS A 405 -12.11 41.55 2.85
C LYS A 405 -11.36 42.43 3.84
N THR A 406 -10.79 43.51 3.33
CA THR A 406 -10.60 44.76 4.07
C THR A 406 -11.98 45.17 4.58
N ASP A 407 -12.23 44.99 5.88
CA ASP A 407 -13.04 45.89 6.70
C ASP A 407 -12.94 45.50 8.18
N MET A 408 -12.57 46.51 8.98
CA MET A 408 -12.56 46.61 10.45
C MET A 408 -11.42 45.96 11.26
N GLN A 409 -10.31 46.69 11.31
CA GLN A 409 -9.80 47.43 12.48
C GLN A 409 -10.04 46.88 13.92
N LEU A 410 -8.90 46.65 14.60
CA LEU A 410 -8.61 46.58 16.06
C LEU A 410 -9.18 45.36 16.83
N ALA A 411 -8.41 44.58 17.59
CA ALA A 411 -7.30 44.99 18.46
C ALA A 411 -6.13 43.98 18.45
N LEU A 412 -4.95 44.49 18.07
CA LEU A 412 -3.67 44.01 18.57
C LEU A 412 -3.49 44.58 19.98
N THR A 413 -3.70 43.77 21.01
CA THR A 413 -3.07 43.96 22.30
C THR A 413 -2.01 42.89 22.44
N ILE A 414 -0.78 43.28 22.13
CA ILE A 414 0.44 42.56 22.50
C ILE A 414 0.73 42.95 23.95
N PRO A 415 0.72 42.04 24.94
CA PRO A 415 1.45 42.27 26.18
C PRO A 415 2.92 41.96 25.88
N ASN A 416 3.70 43.03 25.72
CA ASN A 416 5.14 42.96 25.90
C ASN A 416 5.42 42.62 27.37
N SER A 417 5.97 41.44 27.65
CA SER A 417 6.91 41.27 28.77
C SER A 417 7.68 39.95 28.67
N GLN A 418 8.98 40.09 28.34
CA GLN A 418 10.14 39.22 28.61
C GLN A 418 10.20 37.94 27.76
N ILE A 419 11.12 37.74 26.80
CA ILE A 419 12.59 37.92 26.77
C ILE A 419 13.25 37.36 28.03
N PHE A 420 13.39 36.03 28.10
CA PHE A 420 14.64 35.30 27.94
C PHE A 420 14.35 33.85 27.53
#